data_AF-A0A535ERI8-F1
#
_entry.id   AF-A0A535ERI8-F1
#
_cell.length_a   1.000
_cell.length_b   1.000
_cell.length_c   1.000
_cell.angle_alpha   90.00
_cell.angle_beta   90.00
_cell.angle_gamma   90.00
#
_symmetry.space_group_name_H-M   'P 1'
#
loop_
_entity.id
_entity.type
_entity.pdbx_description
1 polymer ?
#
loop_
_entity_poly.entity_id
_entity_poly.type
_entity_poly.pdbx_seq_one_letter_code
_entity_poly.pdbx_strand_id
1 'polypeptide(L)'
;MRRSPLYYVTHWYTYRTVVGVLVGLLIGFGLYGVYLLPQLASREPLPIHPEDKLFATADAPDPNVVIVGIDDSSIKLMGHFPFSRDRYATVLQNLHAANAAVTVFDIGFSESTSGSGDDLFAGAIGKGGPVVLAYGQTSLDYGPNRVVMTNVADSNRPLDKFLCGSPTAKPGCTPLAEMGSTAVIPGLDAIVRQMPLFVEAPCVKDAGGACSAGVLNPISFVAYRRFVLQ
;
A
#
# COMPACT_ATOMS: atom_id res chain seq x y z
N MET A 1 -44.81 45.74 18.85
CA MET A 1 -44.86 44.78 19.98
C MET A 1 -43.84 43.68 19.74
N ARG A 2 -42.75 43.65 20.52
CA ARG A 2 -41.71 42.62 20.42
C ARG A 2 -42.22 41.39 21.20
N ARG A 3 -42.63 40.33 20.50
CA ARG A 3 -43.08 39.09 21.17
C ARG A 3 -41.89 38.45 21.89
N SER A 4 -42.10 37.99 23.12
CA SER A 4 -41.05 37.36 23.91
C SER A 4 -40.62 36.03 23.27
N PRO A 5 -39.35 35.60 23.39
CA PRO A 5 -38.89 34.34 22.81
C PRO A 5 -39.68 33.12 23.34
N LEU A 6 -40.22 33.22 24.55
CA LEU A 6 -41.12 32.23 25.16
C LEU A 6 -42.43 32.02 24.38
N TYR A 7 -42.93 33.02 23.64
CA TYR A 7 -44.13 32.90 22.79
C TYR A 7 -43.96 31.87 21.67
N TYR A 8 -42.74 31.73 21.14
CA TYR A 8 -42.45 30.76 20.08
C TYR A 8 -42.21 29.35 20.65
N VAL A 9 -41.93 29.21 21.94
CA VAL A 9 -41.75 27.88 22.57
C VAL A 9 -43.10 27.19 22.82
N THR A 10 -44.20 27.95 22.88
CA THR A 10 -45.56 27.40 23.13
C THR A 10 -46.35 27.06 21.87
N HIS A 11 -45.87 27.45 20.68
CA HIS A 11 -46.50 27.05 19.41
C HIS A 11 -46.07 25.62 19.05
N TRP A 12 -47.05 24.73 18.88
CA TRP A 12 -46.83 23.28 18.66
C TRP A 12 -45.76 22.96 17.59
N TYR A 13 -45.79 23.68 16.46
CA TYR A 13 -44.84 23.47 15.36
C TYR A 13 -43.41 23.88 15.71
N THR A 14 -43.22 25.01 16.39
CA THR A 14 -41.89 25.48 16.82
C THR A 14 -41.37 24.69 18.00
N TYR A 15 -42.23 24.26 18.93
CA TYR A 15 -41.88 23.34 20.01
C TYR A 15 -41.33 22.01 19.47
N ARG A 16 -42.04 21.36 18.53
CA ARG A 16 -41.60 20.08 17.94
C ARG A 16 -40.25 20.21 17.25
N THR A 17 -40.03 21.30 16.51
CA THR A 17 -38.74 21.55 15.83
C THR A 17 -37.61 21.76 16.84
N VAL A 18 -37.85 22.53 17.91
CA VAL A 18 -36.85 22.75 18.97
C VAL A 18 -36.50 21.43 19.67
N VAL A 19 -37.49 20.62 20.04
CA VAL A 19 -37.25 19.30 20.64
C VAL A 19 -36.49 18.40 19.67
N GLY A 20 -36.87 18.36 18.40
CA GLY A 20 -36.17 17.56 17.38
C GLY A 20 -34.70 17.95 17.21
N VAL A 21 -34.40 19.25 17.17
CA VAL A 21 -33.01 19.76 17.11
C VAL A 21 -32.23 19.39 18.36
N LEU A 22 -32.82 19.56 19.55
CA LEU A 22 -32.17 19.21 20.80
C LEU A 22 -31.87 17.71 20.90
N VAL A 23 -32.81 16.85 20.52
CA VAL A 23 -32.60 15.40 20.47
C VAL A 23 -31.51 15.04 19.45
N GLY A 24 -31.52 15.65 18.26
CA GLY A 24 -30.50 15.45 17.24
C GLY A 24 -29.10 15.85 17.71
N LEU A 25 -28.98 16.99 18.39
CA LEU A 25 -27.73 17.42 19.00
C LEU A 25 -27.29 16.47 20.12
N LEU A 26 -28.20 16.02 20.98
CA LEU A 26 -27.88 15.13 22.10
C LEU A 26 -27.39 13.77 21.60
N ILE A 27 -28.02 13.21 20.56
CA ILE A 27 -27.55 11.99 19.88
C ILE A 27 -26.20 12.24 19.22
N GLY A 28 -26.03 13.35 18.49
CA GLY A 28 -24.79 13.70 17.82
C GLY A 28 -23.61 13.83 18.80
N PHE A 29 -23.80 14.56 19.90
CA PHE A 29 -22.80 14.69 20.96
C PHE A 29 -22.56 13.38 21.70
N GLY A 30 -23.59 12.55 21.89
CA GLY A 30 -23.45 11.21 22.48
C GLY A 30 -22.57 10.30 21.63
N LEU A 31 -22.84 10.23 20.32
CA LEU A 31 -22.04 9.45 19.37
C LEU A 31 -20.62 9.98 19.26
N TYR A 32 -20.43 11.31 19.24
CA TYR A 32 -19.11 11.92 19.27
C TYR A 32 -18.35 11.62 20.58
N GLY A 33 -19.04 11.63 21.71
CA GLY A 33 -18.49 11.25 23.01
C GLY A 33 -18.05 9.78 23.04
N VAL A 34 -18.86 8.87 22.50
CA VAL A 34 -18.49 7.45 22.35
C VAL A 34 -17.29 7.29 21.41
N TYR A 35 -17.23 8.06 20.32
CA TYR A 35 -16.07 8.07 19.41
C TYR A 35 -14.79 8.48 20.14
N LEU A 36 -14.86 9.47 21.04
CA LEU A 36 -13.72 9.98 21.82
C LEU A 36 -13.36 9.15 23.06
N LEU A 37 -14.26 8.28 23.53
CA LEU A 37 -14.09 7.52 24.78
C LEU A 37 -12.77 6.75 24.84
N PRO A 38 -12.33 6.04 23.77
CA PRO A 38 -11.05 5.35 23.79
C PRO A 38 -9.87 6.31 23.92
N GLN A 39 -9.90 7.49 23.29
CA GLN A 39 -8.78 8.45 23.39
C GLN A 39 -8.63 9.01 24.81
N LEU A 40 -9.76 9.25 25.48
CA LEU A 40 -9.77 9.69 26.88
C LEU A 40 -9.33 8.57 27.84
N ALA A 41 -9.64 7.31 27.52
CA ALA A 41 -9.36 6.16 28.37
C ALA A 41 -7.93 5.61 28.21
N SER A 42 -7.43 5.47 26.97
CA SER A 42 -6.15 4.80 26.66
C SER A 42 -5.02 5.76 26.22
N ARG A 43 -5.26 7.07 26.17
CA ARG A 43 -4.28 8.09 25.72
C ARG A 43 -3.71 7.83 24.32
N GLU A 44 -4.45 7.12 23.49
CA GLU A 44 -4.07 6.93 22.09
C GLU A 44 -4.12 8.26 21.35
N PRO A 45 -3.14 8.55 20.47
CA PRO A 45 -3.19 9.74 19.63
C PRO A 45 -4.48 9.73 18.79
N LEU A 46 -5.00 10.94 18.51
CA LEU A 46 -6.14 11.07 17.62
C LEU A 46 -5.74 10.55 16.23
N PRO A 47 -6.46 9.57 15.67
CA PRO A 47 -6.19 9.13 14.32
C PRO A 47 -6.45 10.29 13.36
N ILE A 48 -5.58 10.43 12.37
CA ILE A 48 -5.65 11.49 11.36
C ILE A 48 -6.89 11.26 10.49
N HIS A 49 -7.25 10.00 10.27
CA HIS A 49 -8.39 9.56 9.51
C HIS A 49 -9.36 8.76 10.41
N PRO A 50 -10.65 9.15 10.53
CA PRO A 50 -11.63 8.42 11.34
C PRO A 50 -11.72 6.92 11.00
N GLU A 51 -11.49 6.58 9.74
CA GLU A 51 -11.44 5.22 9.21
C GLU A 51 -10.28 4.37 9.76
N ASP A 52 -9.20 4.96 10.28
CA ASP A 52 -8.09 4.23 10.89
C ASP A 52 -8.58 3.36 12.06
N LYS A 53 -9.62 3.81 12.77
CA LYS A 53 -10.25 3.04 13.86
C LYS A 53 -11.00 1.79 13.39
N LEU A 54 -11.39 1.73 12.12
CA LEU A 54 -12.05 0.55 11.54
C LEU A 54 -11.03 -0.57 11.26
N PHE A 55 -9.75 -0.21 11.07
CA PHE A 55 -8.67 -1.14 10.76
C PHE A 55 -7.68 -1.33 11.91
N ALA A 56 -7.78 -0.52 12.97
CA ALA A 56 -6.99 -0.67 14.18
C ALA A 56 -7.33 -2.00 14.87
N THR A 57 -6.41 -2.95 14.81
CA THR A 57 -6.47 -4.18 15.59
C THR A 57 -6.00 -3.90 17.02
N ALA A 58 -6.65 -4.52 18.01
CA ALA A 58 -6.23 -4.44 19.41
C ALA A 58 -4.93 -5.20 19.71
N ASP A 59 -4.45 -5.99 18.74
CA ASP A 59 -3.24 -6.79 18.87
C ASP A 59 -1.98 -5.95 18.72
N ALA A 60 -0.99 -6.23 19.57
CA ALA A 60 0.32 -5.64 19.44
C ALA A 60 0.93 -6.05 18.08
N PRO A 61 1.61 -5.14 17.36
CA PRO A 61 2.27 -5.47 16.11
C PRO A 61 3.34 -6.55 16.35
N ASP A 62 3.50 -7.44 15.37
CA ASP A 62 4.55 -8.46 15.42
C ASP A 62 5.93 -7.78 15.45
N PRO A 63 6.76 -7.99 16.49
CA PRO A 63 8.06 -7.34 16.61
C PRO A 63 9.06 -7.75 15.53
N ASN A 64 8.79 -8.82 14.77
CA ASN A 64 9.62 -9.27 13.66
C ASN A 64 9.31 -8.53 12.35
N VAL A 65 8.24 -7.73 12.30
CA VAL A 65 7.85 -6.95 11.12
C VAL A 65 8.15 -5.49 11.38
N VAL A 66 9.07 -4.93 10.59
CA VAL A 66 9.45 -3.52 10.65
C VAL A 66 8.99 -2.82 9.38
N ILE A 67 8.14 -1.80 9.53
CA ILE A 67 7.71 -0.94 8.43
C ILE A 67 8.53 0.35 8.49
N VAL A 68 9.22 0.66 7.39
CA VAL A 68 9.96 1.91 7.23
C VAL A 68 9.19 2.81 6.27
N GLY A 69 8.46 3.78 6.83
CA GLY A 69 7.72 4.78 6.05
C GLY A 69 8.63 5.92 5.58
N ILE A 70 8.35 6.45 4.38
CA ILE A 70 8.94 7.68 3.88
C ILE A 70 7.90 8.77 4.03
N ASP A 71 8.16 9.76 4.90
CA ASP A 71 7.27 10.87 5.21
C ASP A 71 7.86 12.22 4.80
N ASP A 72 7.10 13.29 5.01
CA ASP A 72 7.54 14.66 4.73
C ASP A 72 8.81 15.04 5.51
N SER A 73 8.98 14.51 6.72
CA SER A 73 10.18 14.75 7.55
C SER A 73 11.41 14.11 6.91
N SER A 74 11.27 12.88 6.42
CA SER A 74 12.30 12.13 5.69
C SER A 74 12.69 12.85 4.40
N ILE A 75 11.70 13.34 3.64
CA ILE A 75 11.93 14.11 2.41
C ILE A 75 12.65 15.42 2.74
N LYS A 76 12.18 16.21 3.72
CA LYS A 76 12.86 17.45 4.14
C LYS A 76 14.32 17.23 4.54
N LEU A 77 14.62 16.09 5.18
CA LEU A 77 15.98 15.76 5.61
C LEU A 77 16.86 15.24 4.47
N MET A 78 16.31 14.43 3.56
CA MET A 78 17.08 13.69 2.55
C MET A 78 17.01 14.27 1.13
N GLY A 79 16.15 15.26 0.89
CA GLY A 79 16.01 15.94 -0.40
C GLY A 79 14.68 15.64 -1.09
N HIS A 80 14.72 15.15 -2.32
CA HIS A 80 13.52 14.86 -3.10
C HIS A 80 13.33 13.34 -3.25
N PHE A 81 12.08 12.91 -3.27
CA PHE A 81 11.71 11.56 -3.66
C PHE A 81 11.52 11.50 -5.19
N PRO A 82 11.89 10.41 -5.87
CA PRO A 82 12.52 9.19 -5.36
C PRO A 82 13.99 9.38 -4.96
N PHE A 83 14.41 8.72 -3.88
CA PHE A 83 15.81 8.75 -3.45
C PHE A 83 16.75 8.05 -4.44
N SER A 84 18.03 8.40 -4.37
CA SER A 84 19.08 7.83 -5.22
C SER A 84 19.29 6.34 -4.94
N ARG A 85 19.58 5.54 -5.98
CA ARG A 85 19.61 4.06 -5.87
C ARG A 85 20.74 3.50 -5.00
N ASP A 86 21.82 4.26 -4.82
CA ASP A 86 22.89 3.96 -3.86
C ASP A 86 22.38 3.91 -2.40
N ARG A 87 21.36 4.71 -2.05
CA ARG A 87 20.75 4.67 -0.71
C ARG A 87 19.99 3.38 -0.49
N TYR A 88 19.19 2.93 -1.47
CA TYR A 88 18.51 1.64 -1.38
C TYR A 88 19.50 0.46 -1.34
N ALA A 89 20.62 0.56 -2.09
CA ALA A 89 21.70 -0.42 -2.00
C ALA A 89 22.31 -0.49 -0.60
N THR A 90 22.54 0.67 0.04
CA THR A 90 23.07 0.76 1.40
C THR A 90 22.09 0.19 2.44
N VAL A 91 20.80 0.53 2.33
CA VAL A 91 19.74 -0.05 3.17
C VAL A 91 19.75 -1.57 3.08
N LEU A 92 19.80 -2.10 1.86
CA LEU A 92 19.76 -3.53 1.64
C LEU A 92 21.01 -4.24 2.20
N GLN A 93 22.20 -3.65 2.05
CA GLN A 93 23.42 -4.17 2.66
C GLN A 93 23.34 -4.22 4.19
N ASN A 94 22.78 -3.17 4.81
CA ASN A 94 22.61 -3.12 6.26
C ASN A 94 21.59 -4.18 6.74
N LEU A 95 20.48 -4.36 6.02
CA LEU A 95 19.47 -5.37 6.33
C LEU A 95 20.02 -6.78 6.16
N HIS A 96 20.84 -7.02 5.12
CA HIS A 96 21.55 -8.28 4.95
C HIS A 96 22.53 -8.55 6.10
N ALA A 97 23.31 -7.56 6.51
CA ALA A 97 24.21 -7.67 7.66
C ALA A 97 23.47 -7.92 8.98
N ALA A 98 22.23 -7.41 9.09
CA ALA A 98 21.33 -7.66 10.22
C ALA A 98 20.57 -9.00 10.13
N ASN A 99 20.79 -9.81 9.08
CA ASN A 99 20.07 -11.06 8.81
C ASN A 99 18.55 -10.89 8.72
N ALA A 100 18.10 -9.82 8.07
CA ALA A 100 16.68 -9.66 7.74
C ALA A 100 16.21 -10.85 6.91
N ALA A 101 15.16 -11.54 7.38
CA ALA A 101 14.63 -12.72 6.72
C ALA A 101 14.13 -12.39 5.31
N VAL A 102 13.36 -11.31 5.15
CA VAL A 102 12.87 -10.86 3.83
C VAL A 102 12.89 -9.33 3.81
N THR A 103 13.36 -8.75 2.71
CA THR A 103 13.27 -7.30 2.48
C THR A 103 12.25 -7.02 1.38
N VAL A 104 11.31 -6.12 1.66
CA VAL A 104 10.24 -5.75 0.72
C VAL A 104 10.35 -4.25 0.43
N PHE A 105 10.32 -3.89 -0.85
CA PHE A 105 10.24 -2.50 -1.26
C PHE A 105 8.88 -2.22 -1.91
N ASP A 106 8.02 -1.49 -1.20
CA ASP A 106 6.82 -0.87 -1.77
C ASP A 106 7.17 0.45 -2.51
N ILE A 107 8.07 0.35 -3.48
CA ILE A 107 8.59 1.48 -4.26
C ILE A 107 8.72 1.02 -5.72
N GLY A 108 8.22 1.85 -6.64
CA GLY A 108 8.35 1.61 -8.07
C GLY A 108 9.79 1.78 -8.55
N PHE A 109 10.38 0.72 -9.09
CA PHE A 109 11.73 0.73 -9.69
C PHE A 109 11.69 0.49 -11.21
N SER A 110 10.70 1.06 -11.90
CA SER A 110 10.49 0.86 -13.33
C SER A 110 11.30 1.77 -14.24
N GLU A 111 11.94 2.79 -13.68
CA GLU A 111 12.72 3.76 -14.43
C GLU A 111 14.21 3.67 -14.10
N SER A 112 15.04 3.68 -15.15
CA SER A 112 16.50 3.72 -15.04
C SER A 112 16.94 5.08 -14.51
N THR A 113 17.98 5.08 -13.70
CA THR A 113 18.67 6.32 -13.30
C THR A 113 19.97 6.52 -14.04
N SER A 114 20.41 7.78 -14.10
CA SER A 114 21.75 8.13 -14.55
C SER A 114 22.80 7.74 -13.51
N GLY A 115 23.95 7.28 -13.96
CA GLY A 115 25.07 6.91 -13.10
C GLY A 115 25.05 5.43 -12.71
N SER A 116 25.78 5.08 -11.64
CA SER A 116 26.00 3.69 -11.21
C SER A 116 25.04 3.20 -10.14
N GLY A 117 24.08 4.02 -9.70
CA GLY A 117 23.18 3.69 -8.59
C GLY A 117 22.38 2.41 -8.83
N ASP A 118 21.85 2.22 -10.04
CA ASP A 118 21.12 1.00 -10.39
C ASP A 118 22.03 -0.24 -10.39
N ASP A 119 23.31 -0.11 -10.73
CA ASP A 119 24.25 -1.24 -10.68
C ASP A 119 24.59 -1.61 -9.23
N LEU A 120 24.75 -0.60 -8.36
CA LEU A 120 24.96 -0.80 -6.93
C LEU A 120 23.75 -1.47 -6.28
N PHE A 121 22.54 -1.05 -6.64
CA PHE A 121 21.31 -1.64 -6.10
C PHE A 121 21.09 -3.06 -6.61
N ALA A 122 21.23 -3.31 -7.92
CA ALA A 122 21.17 -4.67 -8.48
C ALA A 122 22.22 -5.61 -7.84
N GLY A 123 23.45 -5.10 -7.64
CA GLY A 123 24.50 -5.84 -6.96
C GLY A 123 24.20 -6.12 -5.49
N ALA A 124 23.50 -5.22 -4.79
CA ALA A 124 23.07 -5.44 -3.41
C ALA A 124 21.96 -6.51 -3.34
N ILE A 125 21.00 -6.49 -4.26
CA ILE A 125 19.93 -7.50 -4.39
C ILE A 125 20.54 -8.90 -4.53
N GLY A 126 21.50 -9.09 -5.44
CA GLY A 126 22.10 -10.41 -5.69
C GLY A 126 23.04 -10.94 -4.61
N LYS A 127 23.31 -10.19 -3.53
CA LYS A 127 24.34 -10.53 -2.53
C LYS A 127 23.82 -11.03 -1.19
N GLY A 128 22.51 -11.11 -0.96
CA GLY A 128 21.98 -11.50 0.34
C GLY A 128 20.61 -12.15 0.31
N GLY A 129 19.78 -11.80 1.29
CA GLY A 129 18.51 -12.47 1.58
C GLY A 129 17.42 -12.20 0.53
N PRO A 130 16.27 -12.88 0.64
CA PRO A 130 15.13 -12.69 -0.25
C PRO A 130 14.69 -11.22 -0.35
N VAL A 131 14.61 -10.71 -1.59
CA VAL A 131 14.11 -9.37 -1.89
C VAL A 131 12.82 -9.46 -2.71
N VAL A 132 11.82 -8.67 -2.32
CA VAL A 132 10.55 -8.52 -3.04
C VAL A 132 10.39 -7.07 -3.47
N LEU A 133 10.12 -6.86 -4.76
CA LEU A 133 9.91 -5.56 -5.38
C LEU A 133 8.45 -5.35 -5.75
N ALA A 134 7.96 -4.13 -5.54
CA ALA A 134 6.62 -3.73 -5.93
C ALA A 134 6.40 -3.83 -7.43
N TYR A 135 5.22 -4.32 -7.79
CA TYR A 135 4.75 -4.30 -9.16
C TYR A 135 3.28 -3.84 -9.25
N GLY A 136 3.07 -2.61 -9.72
CA GLY A 136 1.75 -1.98 -9.77
C GLY A 136 1.04 -2.17 -11.12
N GLN A 137 -0.06 -2.91 -11.13
CA GLN A 137 -1.02 -3.01 -12.23
C GLN A 137 -1.95 -1.81 -12.31
N THR A 138 -2.26 -1.37 -13.52
CA THR A 138 -3.12 -0.21 -13.78
C THR A 138 -4.46 -0.57 -14.43
N SER A 139 -4.69 -1.83 -14.79
CA SER A 139 -5.87 -2.23 -15.56
C SER A 139 -6.41 -3.59 -15.13
N LEU A 140 -7.68 -3.81 -15.46
CA LEU A 140 -8.38 -5.09 -15.24
C LEU A 140 -8.79 -5.66 -16.59
N ASP A 141 -8.42 -6.91 -16.85
CA ASP A 141 -8.93 -7.71 -17.96
C ASP A 141 -10.05 -8.62 -17.46
N TYR A 142 -11.23 -8.51 -18.10
CA TYR A 142 -12.42 -9.26 -17.74
C TYR A 142 -12.60 -10.41 -18.73
N GLY A 143 -12.53 -11.64 -18.23
CA GLY A 143 -12.79 -12.84 -18.99
C GLY A 143 -13.98 -13.65 -18.44
N PRO A 144 -14.37 -14.74 -19.13
CA PRO A 144 -15.39 -15.64 -18.62
C PRO A 144 -14.98 -16.19 -17.24
N ASN A 145 -15.75 -15.86 -16.20
CA ASN A 145 -15.50 -16.26 -14.81
C ASN A 145 -14.12 -15.89 -14.23
N ARG A 146 -13.44 -14.88 -14.79
CA ARG A 146 -12.15 -14.41 -14.28
C ARG A 146 -12.01 -12.90 -14.40
N VAL A 147 -11.30 -12.32 -13.45
CA VAL A 147 -10.79 -10.95 -13.52
C VAL A 147 -9.29 -11.04 -13.26
N VAL A 148 -8.50 -10.39 -14.10
CA VAL A 148 -7.03 -10.41 -14.02
C VAL A 148 -6.52 -8.98 -13.96
N MET A 149 -5.62 -8.70 -13.04
CA MET A 149 -4.92 -7.41 -13.03
C MET A 149 -3.79 -7.44 -14.06
N THR A 150 -3.74 -6.42 -14.91
CA THR A 150 -2.80 -6.32 -16.03
C THR A 150 -2.25 -4.91 -16.17
N ASN A 151 -1.27 -4.77 -17.05
CA ASN A 151 -0.64 -3.50 -17.40
C ASN A 151 -0.65 -3.31 -18.91
N VAL A 152 -0.61 -2.05 -19.34
CA VAL A 152 -0.33 -1.73 -20.74
C VAL A 152 1.17 -1.88 -20.95
N ALA A 153 1.59 -2.93 -21.66
CA ALA A 153 3.00 -3.30 -21.84
C ALA A 153 3.73 -3.53 -20.48
N ASP A 154 5.03 -3.26 -20.42
CA ASP A 154 5.87 -3.45 -19.22
C ASP A 154 5.79 -2.27 -18.22
N SER A 155 4.71 -1.49 -18.23
CA SER A 155 4.56 -0.34 -17.34
C SER A 155 4.66 -0.74 -15.86
N ASN A 156 5.33 0.10 -15.05
CA ASN A 156 5.57 -0.10 -13.62
C ASN A 156 6.34 -1.36 -13.22
N ARG A 157 6.85 -2.14 -14.18
CA ARG A 157 7.66 -3.33 -13.90
C ARG A 157 9.05 -2.91 -13.45
N PRO A 158 9.61 -3.48 -12.35
CA PRO A 158 10.99 -3.23 -11.98
C PRO A 158 11.96 -3.52 -13.13
N LEU A 159 13.04 -2.75 -13.24
CA LEU A 159 14.05 -2.96 -14.28
C LEU A 159 14.54 -4.42 -14.27
N ASP A 160 14.75 -4.99 -15.47
CA ASP A 160 15.21 -6.38 -15.60
C ASP A 160 16.56 -6.63 -14.93
N LYS A 161 17.39 -5.60 -14.76
CA LYS A 161 18.63 -5.71 -13.98
C LYS A 161 18.41 -6.01 -12.50
N PHE A 162 17.31 -5.56 -11.91
CA PHE A 162 16.94 -5.88 -10.51
C PHE A 162 16.34 -7.28 -10.40
N LEU A 163 15.62 -7.72 -11.44
CA LEU A 163 14.98 -9.03 -11.47
C LEU A 163 15.94 -10.15 -11.83
N CYS A 164 16.90 -9.88 -12.73
CA CYS A 164 17.74 -10.89 -13.37
C CYS A 164 19.24 -10.60 -13.31
N GLY A 165 19.67 -9.48 -12.75
CA GLY A 165 21.08 -9.10 -12.66
C GLY A 165 21.70 -8.51 -13.93
N SER A 166 20.95 -8.43 -15.03
CA SER A 166 21.39 -7.80 -16.27
C SER A 166 20.27 -6.99 -16.92
N PRO A 167 20.55 -5.79 -17.46
CA PRO A 167 19.57 -4.98 -18.18
C PRO A 167 19.10 -5.59 -19.51
N THR A 168 19.79 -6.63 -20.01
CA THR A 168 19.42 -7.35 -21.25
C THR A 168 18.87 -8.74 -20.98
N ALA A 169 18.70 -9.11 -19.71
CA ALA A 169 18.16 -10.42 -19.36
C ALA A 169 16.69 -10.51 -19.80
N LYS A 170 16.43 -11.42 -20.74
CA LYS A 170 15.07 -11.78 -21.13
C LYS A 170 14.37 -12.56 -20.00
N PRO A 171 13.03 -12.63 -19.97
CA PRO A 171 12.31 -13.52 -19.08
C PRO A 171 12.82 -14.97 -19.23
N GLY A 172 13.14 -15.62 -18.10
CA GLY A 172 13.78 -16.95 -18.07
C GLY A 172 15.12 -17.00 -17.32
N CYS A 173 15.61 -15.85 -16.82
CA CYS A 173 16.72 -15.80 -15.89
C CYS A 173 16.39 -16.48 -14.55
N THR A 174 17.41 -16.85 -13.77
CA THR A 174 17.19 -17.13 -12.34
C THR A 174 16.91 -15.80 -11.65
N PRO A 175 15.74 -15.61 -11.00
CA PRO A 175 15.37 -14.34 -10.44
C PRO A 175 16.27 -13.99 -9.24
N LEU A 176 16.84 -12.79 -9.25
CA LEU A 176 17.53 -12.19 -8.11
C LEU A 176 16.56 -11.60 -7.09
N ALA A 177 15.43 -11.08 -7.57
CA ALA A 177 14.34 -10.58 -6.74
C ALA A 177 13.00 -11.12 -7.24
N GLU A 178 12.08 -11.30 -6.33
CA GLU A 178 10.69 -11.55 -6.64
C GLU A 178 9.91 -10.26 -6.83
N MET A 179 8.81 -10.37 -7.57
CA MET A 179 7.86 -9.29 -7.72
C MET A 179 6.58 -9.63 -6.95
N GLY A 180 6.00 -8.62 -6.33
CA GLY A 180 4.73 -8.72 -5.63
C GLY A 180 3.79 -7.59 -6.02
N SER A 181 2.51 -7.91 -6.19
CA SER A 181 1.53 -6.93 -6.64
C SER A 181 1.20 -6.00 -5.48
N THR A 182 1.24 -4.71 -5.78
CA THR A 182 0.80 -3.64 -4.86
C THR A 182 -0.47 -2.96 -5.37
N ALA A 183 -1.03 -3.47 -6.47
CA ALA A 183 -2.11 -2.80 -7.13
C ALA A 183 -3.42 -2.97 -6.39
N VAL A 184 -4.13 -1.86 -6.28
CA VAL A 184 -5.52 -1.81 -5.84
C VAL A 184 -6.23 -0.96 -6.89
N ILE A 185 -7.14 -1.57 -7.64
CA ILE A 185 -7.89 -0.87 -8.70
C ILE A 185 -9.32 -0.67 -8.19
N PRO A 186 -9.67 0.52 -7.68
CA PRO A 186 -11.02 0.78 -7.20
C PRO A 186 -11.99 0.96 -8.38
N GLY A 187 -13.29 0.88 -8.07
CA GLY A 187 -14.34 1.29 -9.01
C GLY A 187 -14.34 2.81 -9.26
N LEU A 188 -15.25 3.27 -10.12
CA LEU A 188 -15.42 4.70 -10.44
C LEU A 188 -15.76 5.57 -9.22
N ASP A 189 -16.23 4.96 -8.14
CA ASP A 189 -16.58 5.61 -6.87
C ASP A 189 -15.49 5.45 -5.80
N ALA A 190 -14.27 5.09 -6.20
CA ALA A 190 -13.13 4.85 -5.32
C ALA A 190 -13.30 3.68 -4.33
N ILE A 191 -14.32 2.84 -4.49
CA ILE A 191 -14.56 1.67 -3.62
C ILE A 191 -13.99 0.41 -4.26
N VAL A 192 -13.17 -0.32 -3.50
CA VAL A 192 -12.68 -1.65 -3.86
C VAL A 192 -13.73 -2.68 -3.46
N ARG A 193 -14.41 -3.29 -4.44
CA ARG A 193 -15.39 -4.37 -4.21
C ARG A 193 -14.87 -5.74 -4.61
N GLN A 194 -13.87 -5.76 -5.48
CA GLN A 194 -13.28 -6.95 -6.04
C GLN A 194 -11.77 -6.77 -5.99
N MET A 195 -11.09 -7.69 -5.33
CA MET A 195 -9.64 -7.80 -5.35
C MET A 195 -9.30 -9.08 -6.13
N PRO A 196 -8.88 -8.98 -7.40
CA PRO A 196 -8.55 -10.16 -8.17
C PRO A 196 -7.35 -10.89 -7.53
N LEU A 197 -7.48 -12.20 -7.36
CA LEU A 197 -6.38 -13.05 -6.88
C LEU A 197 -5.37 -13.37 -8.00
N PHE A 198 -5.71 -13.05 -9.25
CA PHE A 198 -4.90 -13.31 -10.42
C PHE A 198 -4.29 -12.01 -10.95
N VAL A 199 -2.96 -11.96 -10.95
CA VAL A 199 -2.18 -10.88 -11.52
C VAL A 199 -1.33 -11.46 -12.65
N GLU A 200 -1.47 -10.91 -13.85
CA GLU A 200 -0.63 -11.29 -14.98
C GLU A 200 0.62 -10.41 -14.97
N ALA A 201 1.76 -11.02 -14.64
CA ALA A 201 3.03 -10.37 -14.89
C ALA A 201 3.27 -10.31 -16.41
N PRO A 202 3.78 -9.19 -16.97
CA PRO A 202 4.19 -9.15 -18.36
C PRO A 202 5.23 -10.24 -18.59
N CYS A 203 4.92 -11.14 -19.50
CA CYS A 203 5.86 -12.08 -20.08
C CYS A 203 6.11 -11.68 -21.52
N VAL A 204 7.34 -11.84 -21.98
CA VAL A 204 7.60 -11.93 -23.41
C VAL A 204 6.91 -13.21 -23.87
N LYS A 205 5.92 -13.05 -24.75
CA LYS A 205 5.26 -14.18 -25.40
C LYS A 205 6.33 -15.05 -26.06
N ASP A 206 6.27 -16.36 -25.86
CA ASP A 206 7.14 -17.29 -26.58
C ASP A 206 6.87 -17.23 -28.09
N ALA A 207 7.64 -17.97 -28.89
CA ALA A 207 7.45 -18.04 -30.35
C ALA A 207 6.05 -18.57 -30.76
N GLY A 208 5.31 -19.18 -29.82
CA GLY A 208 3.92 -19.61 -29.98
C GLY A 208 2.88 -18.60 -29.50
N GLY A 209 3.29 -17.42 -29.03
CA GLY A 209 2.40 -16.37 -28.54
C GLY A 209 1.93 -16.57 -27.09
N ALA A 210 2.40 -17.59 -26.39
CA ALA A 210 1.99 -17.91 -25.03
C ALA A 210 2.78 -17.09 -24.01
N CYS A 211 2.05 -16.44 -23.12
CA CYS A 211 2.60 -15.69 -21.99
C CYS A 211 2.50 -16.60 -20.76
N SER A 212 3.63 -17.08 -20.24
CA SER A 212 3.68 -17.87 -18.99
C SER A 212 4.61 -17.21 -17.98
N ALA A 213 4.34 -15.96 -17.65
CA ALA A 213 4.67 -15.48 -16.32
C ALA A 213 3.49 -15.93 -15.46
N GLY A 214 3.74 -16.83 -14.51
CA GLY A 214 2.69 -17.35 -13.64
C GLY A 214 1.93 -16.22 -12.93
N VAL A 215 0.87 -16.60 -12.22
CA VAL A 215 0.09 -15.66 -11.43
C VAL A 215 0.99 -14.99 -10.38
N LEU A 216 1.04 -13.66 -10.43
CA LEU A 216 1.78 -12.87 -9.46
C LEU A 216 0.91 -12.70 -8.20
N ASN A 217 1.50 -12.89 -7.03
CA ASN A 217 0.78 -12.79 -5.76
C ASN A 217 0.85 -11.37 -5.21
N PRO A 218 -0.07 -10.97 -4.32
CA PRO A 218 0.08 -9.74 -3.54
C PRO A 218 1.44 -9.70 -2.84
N ILE A 219 2.03 -8.51 -2.74
CA ILE A 219 3.39 -8.33 -2.21
C ILE A 219 3.56 -8.91 -0.80
N SER A 220 2.52 -8.79 0.03
CA SER A 220 2.48 -9.36 1.37
C SER A 220 2.52 -10.89 1.36
N PHE A 221 1.85 -11.53 0.41
CA PHE A 221 1.83 -12.99 0.31
C PHE A 221 3.17 -13.55 -0.19
N VAL A 222 3.81 -12.85 -1.13
CA VAL A 222 5.17 -13.19 -1.59
C VAL A 222 6.15 -13.10 -0.42
N ALA A 223 6.11 -11.99 0.32
CA ALA A 223 6.97 -11.77 1.48
C ALA A 223 6.75 -12.83 2.58
N TYR A 224 5.49 -13.08 2.94
CA TYR A 224 5.13 -14.09 3.94
C TYR A 224 5.59 -15.48 3.53
N ARG A 225 5.36 -15.88 2.28
CA ARG A 225 5.82 -17.17 1.76
C ARG A 225 7.34 -17.29 1.85
N ARG A 226 8.08 -16.23 1.55
CA ARG A 226 9.54 -16.22 1.68
C ARG A 226 10.03 -16.25 3.11
N PHE A 227 9.28 -15.67 4.04
CA PHE A 227 9.58 -15.76 5.46
C PHE A 227 9.37 -17.18 6.00
N VAL A 228 8.27 -17.84 5.62
CA VAL A 228 7.91 -19.19 6.12
C VAL A 228 8.74 -20.32 5.50
N LEU A 229 9.26 -20.13 4.28
CA LEU A 229 10.03 -21.17 3.56
C LEU A 229 11.55 -21.15 3.82
N GLN A 230 12.03 -20.33 4.75
CA GLN A 230 13.43 -20.31 5.20
C GLN A 230 13.72 -21.43 6.19
#